data_AF-A0A814F5P0-F1
#
_entry.id   AF-A0A814F5P0-F1
#
_cell.length_a   1.000
_cell.length_b   1.000
_cell.length_c   1.000
_cell.angle_alpha   90.00
_cell.angle_beta   90.00
_cell.angle_gamma   90.00
#
_symmetry.space_group_name_H-M   'P 1'
#
loop_
_entity.id
_entity.type
_entity.pdbx_description
1 polymer ?
#
loop_
_entity_poly.entity_id
_entity_poly.type
_entity_poly.pdbx_seq_one_letter_code
_entity_poly.pdbx_strand_id
1 'polypeptide(L)'
;MKLVIFLVLSIALMANGLPSPNPEVQKTTLCVYFDNTKQILCQHSEIQIQCDAFVVGQNQSIRFLGISQQSIDNTNPELVKYFVYPRKENSSTYFGYSASVEGKSVEYVLYYGEQSDQPGLRILNLSCWKKLLDVLKGTEQTQLVKLTDSQEKVSLIGEILIDINFKRSAISKRYYNPCYYGGFYGYYVGWYCGK
;
A
#
# COMPACT_ATOMS: atom_id res chain seq x y z
N MET A 1 69.95 28.68 -8.37
CA MET A 1 69.10 27.62 -7.77
C MET A 1 67.70 28.19 -7.59
N LYS A 2 66.70 27.69 -8.34
CA LYS A 2 65.29 28.08 -8.20
C LYS A 2 64.56 26.93 -7.52
N LEU A 3 64.08 27.17 -6.30
CA LEU A 3 63.30 26.24 -5.50
C LEU A 3 61.85 26.30 -5.98
N VAL A 4 61.33 25.20 -6.56
CA VAL A 4 59.94 25.08 -7.00
C VAL A 4 59.15 24.43 -5.88
N ILE A 5 58.29 25.20 -5.22
CA ILE A 5 57.40 24.72 -4.16
C ILE A 5 56.14 24.15 -4.82
N PHE A 6 55.98 22.82 -4.77
CA PHE A 6 54.74 22.15 -5.17
C PHE A 6 53.70 22.29 -4.05
N LEU A 7 52.69 23.12 -4.30
CA LEU A 7 51.56 23.33 -3.41
C LEU A 7 50.52 22.24 -3.73
N VAL A 8 50.46 21.21 -2.88
CA VAL A 8 49.47 20.13 -3.00
C VAL A 8 48.14 20.65 -2.46
N LEU A 9 47.24 21.03 -3.37
CA LEU A 9 45.89 21.47 -3.05
C LEU A 9 45.01 20.25 -2.78
N SER A 10 44.90 19.85 -1.51
CA SER A 10 43.97 18.78 -1.10
C SER A 10 42.53 19.27 -1.22
N ILE A 11 41.84 18.81 -2.27
CA ILE A 11 40.40 19.00 -2.41
C ILE A 11 39.71 18.09 -1.39
N ALA A 12 39.28 18.68 -0.27
CA ALA A 12 38.35 18.03 0.64
C ALA A 12 37.01 17.88 -0.11
N LEU A 13 36.75 16.68 -0.64
CA LEU A 13 35.39 16.30 -1.03
C LEU A 13 34.53 16.34 0.22
N MET A 14 33.74 17.40 0.36
CA MET A 14 32.60 17.38 1.27
C MET A 14 31.61 16.37 0.69
N ALA A 15 31.67 15.15 1.23
CA ALA A 15 30.58 14.20 1.13
C ALA A 15 29.38 14.86 1.82
N ASN A 16 28.57 15.57 1.04
CA ASN A 16 27.20 15.87 1.41
C ASN A 16 26.52 14.52 1.59
N GLY A 17 26.51 14.02 2.82
CA GLY A 17 25.74 12.85 3.19
C GLY A 17 24.33 13.10 2.70
N LEU A 18 23.87 12.27 1.76
CA LEU A 18 22.47 12.25 1.38
C LEU A 18 21.66 12.14 2.67
N PRO A 19 20.61 12.94 2.86
CA PRO A 19 19.77 12.82 4.05
C PRO A 19 19.33 11.36 4.15
N SER A 20 19.76 10.70 5.23
CA SER A 20 19.34 9.34 5.57
C SER A 20 17.81 9.33 5.55
N PRO A 21 17.15 8.41 4.82
CA PRO A 21 15.70 8.33 4.82
C PRO A 21 15.26 8.18 6.28
N ASN A 22 14.48 9.17 6.76
CA ASN A 22 13.97 9.19 8.13
C ASN A 22 13.32 7.83 8.41
N PRO A 23 13.81 7.04 9.38
CA PRO A 23 13.24 5.74 9.73
C PRO A 23 11.96 5.92 10.55
N GLU A 24 11.05 6.78 10.10
CA GLU A 24 9.63 6.56 10.38
C GLU A 24 9.24 5.28 9.63
N VAL A 25 9.59 4.17 10.28
CA VAL A 25 9.17 2.81 10.00
C VAL A 25 7.72 2.88 9.52
N GLN A 26 7.42 2.25 8.38
CA GLN A 26 6.09 2.17 7.81
C GLN A 26 5.15 1.46 8.80
N LYS A 27 4.51 2.23 9.68
CA LYS A 27 3.66 1.71 10.75
C LYS A 27 2.22 1.46 10.32
N THR A 28 1.86 1.81 9.08
CA THR A 28 0.57 1.48 8.46
C THR A 28 0.75 0.37 7.44
N THR A 29 -0.23 -0.52 7.30
CA THR A 29 -0.19 -1.53 6.24
C THR A 29 -0.30 -0.85 4.87
N LEU A 30 0.63 -1.17 3.97
CA LEU A 30 0.59 -0.72 2.58
C LEU A 30 0.40 -1.93 1.68
N CYS A 31 -0.55 -1.81 0.75
CA CYS A 31 -0.81 -2.84 -0.23
C CYS A 31 -0.74 -2.28 -1.65
N VAL A 32 -0.39 -3.14 -2.59
CA VAL A 32 -0.45 -2.88 -4.03
C VAL A 32 -1.24 -4.01 -4.68
N TYR A 33 -2.35 -3.68 -5.31
CA TYR A 33 -3.10 -4.60 -6.16
C TYR A 33 -2.68 -4.40 -7.61
N PHE A 34 -2.26 -5.49 -8.24
CA PHE A 34 -1.81 -5.57 -9.61
C PHE A 34 -2.95 -6.07 -10.49
N ASP A 35 -3.53 -5.18 -11.30
CA ASP A 35 -4.71 -5.54 -12.10
C ASP A 35 -4.39 -6.51 -13.25
N ASN A 36 -3.14 -6.54 -13.72
CA ASN A 36 -2.69 -7.46 -14.77
C ASN A 36 -2.57 -8.91 -14.27
N THR A 37 -2.07 -9.12 -13.06
CA THR A 37 -1.87 -10.46 -12.47
C THR A 37 -3.01 -10.88 -11.55
N LYS A 38 -3.93 -9.97 -11.22
CA LYS A 38 -5.02 -10.19 -10.25
C LYS A 38 -4.49 -10.62 -8.90
N GLN A 39 -3.47 -9.91 -8.42
CA GLN A 39 -2.82 -10.21 -7.15
C GLN A 39 -2.68 -8.96 -6.30
N ILE A 40 -2.82 -9.12 -4.99
CA ILE A 40 -2.51 -8.09 -4.01
C ILE A 40 -1.26 -8.48 -3.25
N LEU A 41 -0.31 -7.56 -3.17
CA LEU A 41 0.82 -7.63 -2.26
C LEU A 41 0.57 -6.68 -1.10
N CYS A 42 0.65 -7.17 0.13
CA CYS A 42 0.58 -6.33 1.33
C CYS A 42 1.83 -6.48 2.15
N GLN A 43 2.25 -5.37 2.76
CA GLN A 43 3.40 -5.31 3.64
C GLN A 43 3.06 -4.54 4.92
N HIS A 44 3.49 -5.10 6.04
CA HIS A 44 3.54 -4.42 7.32
C HIS A 44 4.80 -4.86 8.06
N SER A 45 5.69 -3.92 8.39
CA SER A 45 7.02 -4.24 8.96
C SER A 45 7.78 -5.23 8.05
N GLU A 46 8.27 -6.34 8.61
CA GLU A 46 8.98 -7.43 7.92
C GLU A 46 8.03 -8.47 7.29
N ILE A 47 6.73 -8.40 7.58
CA ILE A 47 5.75 -9.37 7.05
C ILE A 47 5.29 -8.92 5.67
N GLN A 48 5.49 -9.80 4.68
CA GLN A 48 5.04 -9.62 3.31
C GLN A 48 4.17 -10.80 2.89
N ILE A 49 3.05 -10.49 2.24
CA ILE A 49 2.13 -11.51 1.72
C ILE A 49 1.68 -11.16 0.32
N GLN A 50 1.41 -12.19 -0.48
CA GLN A 50 0.88 -12.09 -1.83
C GLN A 50 -0.32 -13.01 -1.95
N CYS A 51 -1.46 -12.47 -2.35
CA CYS A 51 -2.71 -13.20 -2.50
C CYS A 51 -3.32 -12.97 -3.88
N ASP A 52 -3.94 -14.01 -4.44
CA ASP A 52 -4.83 -13.84 -5.57
C ASP A 52 -6.07 -13.06 -5.12
N ALA A 53 -6.40 -12.02 -5.88
CA ALA A 53 -7.40 -11.05 -5.52
C ALA A 53 -8.17 -10.54 -6.75
N PHE A 54 -9.42 -10.15 -6.54
CA PHE A 54 -10.27 -9.58 -7.58
C PHE A 54 -10.90 -8.29 -7.10
N VAL A 55 -10.88 -7.27 -7.94
CA VAL A 55 -11.61 -6.03 -7.72
C VAL A 55 -12.98 -6.12 -8.39
N VAL A 56 -14.02 -5.76 -7.65
CA VAL A 56 -15.43 -5.79 -8.10
C VAL A 56 -16.02 -4.39 -8.02
N GLY A 57 -16.71 -3.96 -9.08
CA GLY A 57 -17.53 -2.74 -9.04
C GLY A 57 -16.74 -1.43 -8.92
N GLN A 58 -15.45 -1.44 -9.27
CA GLN A 58 -14.60 -0.26 -9.12
C GLN A 58 -14.55 0.62 -10.37
N ASN A 59 -14.61 1.94 -10.16
CA ASN A 59 -14.38 2.96 -11.17
C ASN A 59 -12.88 3.13 -11.47
N GLN A 60 -12.49 3.13 -12.76
CA GLN A 60 -11.09 3.24 -13.22
C GLN A 60 -10.35 4.53 -12.77
N SER A 61 -11.08 5.56 -12.35
CA SER A 61 -10.51 6.81 -11.79
C SER A 61 -10.06 6.68 -10.33
N ILE A 62 -10.49 5.63 -9.64
CA ILE A 62 -10.04 5.32 -8.27
C ILE A 62 -8.69 4.60 -8.35
N ARG A 63 -7.73 5.10 -7.57
CA ARG A 63 -6.38 4.55 -7.50
C ARG A 63 -6.00 4.10 -6.10
N PHE A 64 -6.65 4.66 -5.08
CA PHE A 64 -6.35 4.39 -3.69
C PHE A 64 -7.60 3.89 -2.98
N LEU A 65 -7.41 2.94 -2.08
CA LEU A 65 -8.44 2.34 -1.26
C LEU A 65 -7.95 2.33 0.19
N GLY A 66 -8.53 3.18 1.03
CA GLY A 66 -8.26 3.20 2.46
C GLY A 66 -8.94 2.01 3.14
N ILE A 67 -8.23 1.30 4.03
CA ILE A 67 -8.76 0.16 4.76
C ILE A 67 -9.11 0.62 6.17
N SER A 68 -10.36 0.43 6.59
CA SER A 68 -10.79 0.65 7.97
C SER A 68 -11.27 -0.65 8.60
N GLN A 69 -10.90 -0.86 9.86
CA GLN A 69 -11.38 -1.98 10.64
C GLN A 69 -12.74 -1.62 11.25
N GLN A 70 -13.78 -2.39 10.93
CA GLN A 70 -15.09 -2.23 11.55
C GLN A 70 -15.55 -3.45 12.37
N SER A 71 -15.06 -4.66 12.06
CA SER A 71 -15.43 -5.87 12.80
C SER A 71 -14.55 -6.11 14.03
N ILE A 72 -15.20 -6.31 15.18
CA ILE A 72 -14.61 -6.75 16.45
C ILE A 72 -14.61 -8.28 16.56
N ASP A 73 -15.44 -8.98 15.76
CA ASP A 73 -15.56 -10.43 15.85
C ASP A 73 -14.57 -11.15 14.92
N ASN A 74 -13.39 -11.41 15.47
CA ASN A 74 -12.29 -12.12 14.82
C ASN A 74 -12.37 -13.65 14.99
N THR A 75 -13.49 -14.19 15.51
CA THR A 75 -13.60 -15.63 15.81
C THR A 75 -13.69 -16.49 14.55
N ASN A 76 -14.38 -16.01 13.50
CA ASN A 76 -14.45 -16.69 12.20
C ASN A 76 -13.85 -15.83 11.07
N PRO A 77 -12.63 -16.15 10.59
CA PRO A 77 -11.97 -15.43 9.51
C PRO A 77 -12.80 -15.27 8.23
N GLU A 78 -13.69 -16.21 7.93
CA GLU A 78 -14.53 -16.19 6.72
C GLU A 78 -15.61 -15.09 6.76
N LEU A 79 -15.99 -14.65 7.96
CA LEU A 79 -17.00 -13.62 8.16
C LEU A 79 -16.38 -12.23 8.34
N VAL A 80 -15.05 -12.14 8.46
CA VAL A 80 -14.36 -10.86 8.64
C VAL A 80 -14.43 -10.06 7.36
N LYS A 81 -14.87 -8.79 7.48
CA LYS A 81 -14.88 -7.80 6.41
C LYS A 81 -14.23 -6.52 6.90
N TYR A 82 -13.49 -5.86 6.02
CA TYR A 82 -12.97 -4.50 6.23
C TYR A 82 -13.68 -3.54 5.30
N PHE A 83 -13.99 -2.35 5.79
CA PHE A 83 -14.52 -1.30 4.93
C PHE A 83 -13.42 -0.64 4.13
N VAL A 84 -13.77 -0.36 2.89
CA VAL A 84 -12.83 0.19 1.92
C VAL A 84 -13.33 1.55 1.47
N TYR A 85 -12.49 2.56 1.63
CA TYR A 85 -12.78 3.95 1.33
C TYR A 85 -12.06 4.35 0.04
N PRO A 86 -12.76 4.57 -1.07
CA PRO A 86 -12.13 4.94 -2.34
C PRO A 86 -11.52 6.34 -2.29
N ARG A 87 -10.40 6.56 -2.99
CA ARG A 87 -9.79 7.88 -3.17
C ARG A 87 -9.18 8.04 -4.57
N LYS A 88 -9.39 9.22 -5.16
CA LYS A 88 -8.73 9.65 -6.40
C LYS A 88 -7.26 10.01 -6.10
N GLU A 89 -6.39 9.78 -7.08
CA GLU A 89 -4.94 9.98 -6.93
C GLU A 89 -4.54 11.36 -6.41
N ASN A 90 -5.16 12.41 -6.96
CA ASN A 90 -4.86 13.81 -6.59
C ASN A 90 -5.80 14.38 -5.52
N SER A 91 -6.56 13.53 -4.81
CA SER A 91 -7.46 13.97 -3.74
C SER A 91 -6.82 13.77 -2.37
N SER A 92 -7.00 14.74 -1.47
CA SER A 92 -6.64 14.62 -0.05
C SER A 92 -7.76 14.03 0.81
N THR A 93 -8.94 13.80 0.23
CA THR A 93 -10.12 13.24 0.91
C THR A 93 -10.55 11.93 0.29
N TYR A 94 -11.24 11.12 1.08
CA TYR A 94 -11.75 9.80 0.72
C TYR A 94 -13.27 9.85 0.50
N PHE A 95 -13.77 9.10 -0.47
CA PHE A 95 -15.21 8.86 -0.57
C PHE A 95 -15.66 7.94 0.57
N GLY A 96 -16.96 7.97 0.89
CA GLY A 96 -17.56 7.01 1.80
C GLY A 96 -17.37 5.57 1.33
N TYR A 97 -17.39 4.63 2.27
CA TYR A 97 -17.32 3.19 1.97
C TYR A 97 -18.59 2.65 1.32
N SER A 98 -19.64 3.46 1.17
CA SER A 98 -20.86 3.09 0.48
C SER A 98 -21.20 4.04 -0.66
N ALA A 99 -21.89 3.53 -1.66
CA ALA A 99 -22.44 4.31 -2.77
C ALA A 99 -23.88 3.88 -3.04
N SER A 100 -24.69 4.80 -3.58
CA SER A 100 -26.02 4.47 -4.07
C SER A 100 -25.96 4.06 -5.53
N VAL A 101 -26.31 2.81 -5.82
CA VAL A 101 -26.40 2.25 -7.18
C VAL A 101 -27.84 1.80 -7.37
N GLU A 102 -28.54 2.40 -8.35
CA GLU A 102 -29.96 2.13 -8.63
C GLU A 102 -30.87 2.30 -7.39
N GLY A 103 -30.53 3.27 -6.53
CA GLY A 103 -31.27 3.56 -5.29
C GLY A 103 -30.98 2.60 -4.13
N LYS A 104 -30.08 1.62 -4.31
CA LYS A 104 -29.61 0.72 -3.24
C LYS A 104 -28.23 1.14 -2.74
N SER A 105 -28.06 1.16 -1.42
CA SER A 105 -26.74 1.34 -0.81
C SER A 105 -25.92 0.07 -1.00
N VAL A 106 -24.78 0.19 -1.66
CA VAL A 106 -23.78 -0.87 -1.80
C VAL A 106 -22.51 -0.47 -1.06
N GLU A 107 -21.94 -1.41 -0.32
CA GLU A 107 -20.75 -1.19 0.50
C GLU A 107 -19.50 -1.75 -0.19
N TYR A 108 -18.44 -0.97 -0.24
CA TYR A 108 -17.12 -1.38 -0.70
C TYR A 108 -16.37 -2.07 0.44
N VAL A 109 -16.06 -3.35 0.24
CA VAL A 109 -15.49 -4.22 1.27
C VAL A 109 -14.23 -4.93 0.81
N LEU A 110 -13.33 -5.20 1.75
CA LEU A 110 -12.21 -6.12 1.63
C LEU A 110 -12.55 -7.40 2.41
N TYR A 111 -12.65 -8.54 1.72
CA TYR A 111 -13.16 -9.79 2.30
C TYR A 111 -12.63 -11.03 1.59
N TYR A 112 -12.85 -12.19 2.22
CA TYR A 112 -12.70 -13.50 1.59
C TYR A 112 -14.02 -14.01 1.00
N GLY A 113 -13.97 -14.60 -0.19
CA GLY A 113 -15.10 -15.32 -0.75
C GLY A 113 -14.80 -15.84 -2.16
N GLU A 114 -15.56 -16.84 -2.61
CA GLU A 114 -15.45 -17.40 -3.97
C GLU A 114 -16.40 -16.72 -4.97
N GLN A 115 -17.47 -16.10 -4.47
CA GLN A 115 -18.46 -15.38 -5.27
C GLN A 115 -18.32 -13.87 -5.08
N SER A 116 -18.79 -13.12 -6.08
CA SER A 116 -18.77 -11.66 -6.10
C SER A 116 -20.14 -11.13 -5.67
N ASP A 117 -20.39 -11.08 -4.36
CA ASP A 117 -21.65 -10.60 -3.77
C ASP A 117 -21.61 -9.10 -3.42
N GLN A 118 -20.42 -8.53 -3.21
CA GLN A 118 -20.22 -7.14 -2.82
C GLN A 118 -19.09 -6.46 -3.60
N PRO A 119 -19.21 -5.14 -3.91
CA PRO A 119 -18.14 -4.39 -4.54
C PRO A 119 -16.95 -4.21 -3.58
N GLY A 120 -15.75 -3.99 -4.12
CA GLY A 120 -14.51 -3.83 -3.35
C GLY A 120 -13.40 -4.77 -3.82
N LEU A 121 -12.66 -5.34 -2.88
CA LEU A 121 -11.52 -6.24 -3.16
C LEU A 121 -11.71 -7.57 -2.44
N ARG A 122 -11.65 -8.66 -3.21
CA ARG A 122 -11.92 -10.01 -2.71
C ARG A 122 -10.68 -10.87 -2.78
N ILE A 123 -10.38 -11.58 -1.70
CA ILE A 123 -9.31 -12.59 -1.64
C ILE A 123 -9.92 -13.97 -1.87
N LEU A 124 -9.37 -14.73 -2.81
CA LEU A 124 -9.93 -16.03 -3.21
C LEU A 124 -9.57 -17.17 -2.26
N ASN A 125 -8.41 -17.09 -1.62
CA ASN A 125 -7.86 -18.19 -0.84
C ASN A 125 -7.96 -17.90 0.66
N LEU A 126 -8.65 -18.75 1.42
CA LEU A 126 -8.86 -18.56 2.85
C LEU A 126 -7.55 -18.56 3.66
N SER A 127 -6.57 -19.40 3.28
CA SER A 127 -5.27 -19.40 3.94
C SER A 127 -4.54 -18.07 3.73
N CYS A 128 -4.63 -17.52 2.52
CA CYS A 128 -4.05 -16.21 2.22
C CYS A 128 -4.79 -15.07 2.93
N TRP A 129 -6.12 -15.13 2.99
CA TRP A 129 -6.93 -14.18 3.75
C TRP A 129 -6.54 -14.15 5.23
N LYS A 130 -6.37 -15.30 5.88
CA LYS A 130 -5.90 -15.38 7.28
C LYS A 130 -4.57 -14.67 7.48
N LYS A 131 -3.60 -14.86 6.57
CA LYS A 131 -2.32 -14.15 6.62
C LYS A 131 -2.49 -12.63 6.43
N LEU A 132 -3.41 -12.20 5.56
CA LEU A 132 -3.74 -10.78 5.39
C LEU A 132 -4.39 -10.19 6.65
N LEU A 133 -5.27 -10.94 7.31
CA LEU A 133 -5.82 -10.54 8.60
C LEU A 133 -4.72 -10.33 9.63
N ASP A 134 -3.71 -11.21 9.69
CA ASP A 134 -2.60 -11.08 10.63
C ASP A 134 -1.75 -9.83 10.33
N VAL A 135 -1.49 -9.54 9.05
CA VAL A 135 -0.82 -8.30 8.60
C VAL A 135 -1.62 -7.05 9.03
N LEU A 136 -2.93 -7.03 8.79
CA LEU A 136 -3.79 -5.90 9.11
C LEU A 136 -3.94 -5.69 10.63
N LYS A 137 -4.05 -6.78 11.40
CA LYS A 137 -4.10 -6.73 12.88
C LYS A 137 -2.82 -6.22 13.52
N GLY A 138 -1.67 -6.44 12.89
CA GLY A 138 -0.38 -5.92 13.36
C GLY A 138 -0.27 -4.40 13.31
N THR A 139 -1.20 -3.70 12.63
CA THR A 139 -1.14 -2.25 12.49
C THR A 139 -1.55 -1.53 13.77
N GLU A 140 -0.57 -1.04 14.51
CA GLU A 140 -0.80 -0.22 15.71
C GLU A 140 -1.15 1.23 15.41
N GLN A 141 -0.71 1.76 14.26
CA GLN A 141 -0.96 3.15 13.89
C GLN A 141 -2.11 3.29 12.92
N THR A 142 -3.04 4.14 13.30
CA THR A 142 -4.15 4.50 12.43
C THR A 142 -4.01 5.91 11.88
N GLN A 143 -4.32 6.09 10.60
CA GLN A 143 -4.39 7.39 9.96
C GLN A 143 -5.82 7.93 10.00
N LEU A 144 -6.04 9.07 10.66
CA LEU A 144 -7.33 9.74 10.65
C LEU A 144 -7.50 10.56 9.37
N VAL A 145 -8.49 10.23 8.55
CA VAL A 145 -8.74 10.88 7.25
C VAL A 145 -10.10 11.54 7.19
N LYS A 146 -10.25 12.54 6.31
CA LYS A 146 -11.53 13.23 6.05
C LYS A 146 -12.28 12.55 4.91
N LEU A 147 -13.59 12.44 5.07
CA LEU A 147 -14.47 12.01 3.99
C LEU A 147 -14.86 13.19 3.10
N THR A 148 -15.04 12.94 1.80
CA THR A 148 -15.60 13.89 0.85
C THR A 148 -17.05 14.17 1.24
N ASP A 149 -17.45 15.44 1.19
CA ASP A 149 -18.82 15.90 1.49
C ASP A 149 -19.34 15.57 2.91
N SER A 150 -18.44 15.23 3.85
CA SER A 150 -18.79 14.98 5.24
C SER A 150 -17.76 15.63 6.19
N GLN A 151 -18.23 16.03 7.38
CA GLN A 151 -17.35 16.47 8.47
C GLN A 151 -16.77 15.29 9.26
N GLU A 152 -17.27 14.09 9.00
CA GLU A 152 -16.80 12.87 9.65
C GLU A 152 -15.36 12.56 9.25
N LYS A 153 -14.66 11.99 10.23
CA LYS A 153 -13.31 11.46 10.04
C LYS A 153 -13.33 9.97 10.31
N VAL A 154 -12.56 9.23 9.52
CA VAL A 154 -12.46 7.78 9.65
C VAL A 154 -11.01 7.41 9.95
N SER A 155 -10.86 6.41 10.81
CA SER A 155 -9.57 5.83 11.14
C SER A 155 -9.22 4.73 10.14
N LEU A 156 -8.12 4.89 9.41
CA LEU A 156 -7.61 3.90 8.47
C LEU A 156 -6.42 3.15 9.06
N ILE A 157 -6.41 1.84 8.89
CA ILE A 157 -5.30 0.94 9.29
C ILE A 157 -4.37 0.61 8.12
N GLY A 158 -4.74 0.98 6.89
CA GLY A 158 -3.92 0.73 5.72
C GLY A 158 -4.45 1.38 4.46
N GLU A 159 -3.69 1.25 3.38
CA GLU A 159 -4.05 1.78 2.05
C GLU A 159 -3.65 0.76 0.98
N ILE A 160 -4.53 0.54 -0.01
CA ILE A 160 -4.27 -0.27 -1.20
C ILE A 160 -4.14 0.68 -2.39
N LEU A 161 -2.98 0.65 -3.04
CA LEU A 161 -2.76 1.24 -4.35
C LEU A 161 -3.19 0.26 -5.42
N ILE A 162 -3.93 0.74 -6.42
CA ILE A 162 -4.37 -0.05 -7.56
C ILE A 162 -3.53 0.32 -8.76
N ASP A 163 -2.65 -0.59 -9.12
CA ASP A 163 -1.80 -0.47 -10.29
C ASP A 163 -2.47 -1.11 -11.51
N ILE A 164 -3.06 -0.25 -12.34
CA ILE A 164 -3.66 -0.65 -13.63
C ILE A 164 -2.66 -0.67 -14.79
N ASN A 165 -1.52 0.00 -14.63
CA ASN A 165 -0.58 0.28 -15.70
C ASN A 165 0.79 0.22 -15.06
N PHE A 166 1.32 -0.99 -14.90
CA PHE A 166 2.63 -1.27 -14.32
C PHE A 166 3.74 -0.56 -15.13
N LYS A 167 3.83 0.75 -14.98
CA LYS A 167 4.87 1.62 -15.52
C LYS A 167 5.65 2.05 -14.30
N ARG A 168 6.73 1.31 -14.07
CA ARG A 168 7.74 1.41 -13.00
C ARG A 168 8.12 2.84 -12.58
N SER A 169 7.89 3.84 -13.44
CA SER A 169 8.27 5.24 -13.25
C SER A 169 7.24 6.13 -12.55
N ALA A 170 5.99 5.70 -12.36
CA ALA A 170 4.92 6.57 -11.83
C ALA A 170 4.50 6.27 -10.37
N ILE A 171 4.96 5.15 -9.81
CA ILE A 171 4.59 4.74 -8.45
C ILE A 171 5.46 5.49 -7.45
N SER A 172 4.80 6.21 -6.52
CA SER A 172 5.47 6.95 -5.44
C SER A 172 6.49 6.09 -4.69
N LYS A 173 7.67 6.66 -4.38
CA LYS A 173 8.73 6.03 -3.54
C LYS A 173 8.18 5.46 -2.21
N ARG A 174 7.02 5.94 -1.75
CA ARG A 174 6.32 5.43 -0.56
C ARG A 174 5.89 3.97 -0.68
N TYR A 175 5.55 3.52 -1.89
CA TYR A 175 5.03 2.17 -2.17
C TYR A 175 6.08 1.22 -2.73
N TYR A 176 7.22 1.74 -3.18
CA TYR A 176 8.28 0.96 -3.78
C TYR A 176 9.58 1.20 -3.01
N ASN A 177 9.90 0.31 -2.08
CA ASN A 177 11.27 0.20 -1.60
C ASN A 177 12.05 -0.68 -2.60
N PRO A 178 12.98 -0.13 -3.40
CA PRO A 178 13.69 -0.87 -4.45
C PRO A 178 14.53 -2.03 -3.89
N CYS A 179 14.82 -2.06 -2.59
CA CYS A 179 15.52 -3.17 -1.93
C CYS A 179 14.74 -4.49 -1.92
N TYR A 180 13.40 -4.46 -1.98
CA TYR A 180 12.58 -5.66 -1.74
C TYR A 180 12.04 -6.30 -3.03
N TYR A 181 11.79 -5.50 -4.06
CA TYR A 181 11.32 -6.01 -5.37
C TYR A 181 12.45 -6.42 -6.33
N GLY A 182 13.72 -6.22 -5.95
CA GLY A 182 14.87 -6.66 -6.73
C GLY A 182 15.06 -8.19 -6.78
N GLY A 183 14.33 -8.95 -5.97
CA GLY A 183 14.48 -10.40 -5.85
C GLY A 183 13.51 -11.25 -6.68
N PHE A 184 12.44 -10.69 -7.25
CA PHE A 184 11.35 -11.51 -7.81
C PHE A 184 11.39 -11.73 -9.33
N TYR A 185 12.20 -10.98 -10.09
CA TYR A 185 12.47 -11.30 -11.49
C TYR A 185 13.94 -11.03 -11.80
N GLY A 186 14.65 -12.12 -12.11
CA GLY A 186 16.08 -12.14 -12.34
C GLY A 186 16.56 -11.27 -13.49
N TYR A 187 17.86 -11.01 -13.43
CA TYR A 187 18.77 -10.36 -14.38
C TYR A 187 19.07 -8.86 -14.17
N TYR A 188 20.26 -8.68 -13.59
CA TYR A 188 21.13 -7.50 -13.58
C TYR A 188 20.56 -6.18 -13.05
N VAL A 189 20.57 -5.98 -11.72
CA VAL A 189 21.30 -4.85 -11.11
C VAL A 189 21.58 -5.15 -9.63
N GLY A 190 22.84 -5.28 -9.25
CA GLY A 190 23.23 -5.33 -7.85
C GLY A 190 23.05 -3.96 -7.19
N TRP A 191 22.25 -3.91 -6.13
CA TRP A 191 22.27 -2.79 -5.19
C TRP A 191 22.35 -3.35 -3.78
N TYR A 192 23.41 -2.98 -3.09
CA TYR A 192 23.63 -3.24 -1.67
C TYR A 192 22.51 -2.62 -0.85
N CYS A 193 21.69 -3.46 -0.21
CA CYS A 193 20.85 -3.05 0.89
C CYS A 193 21.69 -3.24 2.16
N GLY A 194 22.35 -2.16 2.58
CA GLY A 194 23.19 -2.14 3.78
C GLY A 194 22.36 -2.44 5.04
N LYS A 195 22.92 -3.27 5.91
CA LYS A 195 22.47 -3.46 7.29
C LYS A 195 22.74 -2.22 8.13
#